data_AF-M1B9W5-F1
#
_entry.id   AF-M1B9W5-F1
#
_cell.length_a   1.000
_cell.length_b   1.000
_cell.length_c   1.000
_cell.angle_alpha   90.00
_cell.angle_beta   90.00
_cell.angle_gamma   90.00
#
_symmetry.space_group_name_H-M   'P 1'
#
loop_
_entity.id
_entity.type
_entity.pdbx_description
1 polymer ?
#
loop_
_entity_poly.entity_id
_entity_poly.type
_entity_poly.pdbx_seq_one_letter_code
_entity_poly.pdbx_strand_id
1 'polypeptide(L)'
;MDDDCLTARMISSGIPLNEPHLRARLSRLAKIERTKLRGGKLPISDSFYLMGTADPTGVLESNEVCVILDNGQISGRVLVYRNPGLHFGDVHVMKARYVEELADVVGDAKYGIFFSTKGPRSAATEIANGDFDGDMYWVSINRKVVDSYTTSRPWSRMHSTPKAVSKKPSEFSADKLEYELFRQFLEAKSKGANMSVAADSWLAFMDRLLMLRDDNVDEMHSLKGKMLHLIDIYYDALDAPKSGKKVSIPHDLKANKFPHYMAKGNSLSYHSTSILGQIYDYVDTYPDEDLCITG
;
A
#
# COMPACT_ATOMS: atom_id res chain seq x y z
N MET A 1 0.82 13.45 -17.09
CA MET A 1 2.24 13.64 -17.44
C MET A 1 2.32 14.84 -18.35
N ASP A 2 3.39 15.63 -18.27
CA ASP A 2 3.67 16.60 -19.33
C ASP A 2 4.07 15.81 -20.58
N ASP A 3 3.23 15.82 -21.62
CA ASP A 3 3.56 15.16 -22.88
C ASP A 3 4.92 15.70 -23.38
N ASP A 4 5.90 14.81 -23.49
CA ASP A 4 7.23 15.04 -24.06
C ASP A 4 8.02 16.25 -23.53
N CYS A 5 7.84 16.63 -22.26
CA CYS A 5 8.55 17.75 -21.64
C CYS A 5 8.27 19.11 -22.34
N LEU A 6 7.15 19.21 -23.06
CA LEU A 6 6.77 20.40 -23.84
C LEU A 6 6.68 21.65 -22.98
N THR A 7 6.13 21.54 -21.76
CA THR A 7 5.97 22.69 -20.86
C THR A 7 7.34 23.26 -20.48
N ALA A 8 8.32 22.40 -20.18
CA ALA A 8 9.68 22.83 -19.87
C ALA A 8 10.39 23.43 -21.10
N ARG A 9 10.17 22.88 -22.30
CA ARG A 9 10.71 23.45 -23.55
C ARG A 9 10.16 24.84 -23.85
N MET A 10 8.86 25.05 -23.63
CA MET A 10 8.22 26.37 -23.79
C MET A 10 8.86 27.40 -22.86
N ILE A 11 9.01 27.08 -21.57
CA ILE A 11 9.67 27.94 -20.58
C ILE A 11 11.12 28.21 -20.96
N SER A 12 11.87 27.17 -21.36
CA SER A 12 13.28 27.28 -21.75
C SER A 12 13.48 28.10 -23.02
N SER A 13 12.45 28.18 -23.87
CA SER A 13 12.44 29.00 -25.09
C SER A 13 12.05 30.46 -24.82
N GLY A 14 11.83 30.83 -23.55
CA GLY A 14 11.45 32.20 -23.16
C GLY A 14 9.98 32.53 -23.38
N ILE A 15 9.11 31.53 -23.58
CA ILE A 15 7.67 31.78 -23.70
C ILE A 15 7.14 32.34 -22.36
N PRO A 16 6.47 33.50 -22.38
CA PRO A 16 5.91 34.09 -21.16
C PRO A 16 4.90 33.17 -20.46
N LEU A 17 4.92 33.13 -19.12
CA LEU A 17 4.01 32.28 -18.32
C LEU A 17 2.53 32.65 -18.48
N ASN A 18 2.23 33.86 -18.95
CA ASN A 18 0.87 34.31 -19.23
C ASN A 18 0.38 33.93 -20.65
N GLU A 19 1.22 33.29 -21.46
CA GLU A 19 0.80 32.73 -22.75
C GLU A 19 -0.31 31.69 -22.49
N PRO A 20 -1.49 31.81 -23.15
CA PRO A 20 -2.67 31.02 -22.80
C PRO A 20 -2.44 29.51 -22.80
N HIS A 21 -1.71 28.97 -23.78
CA HIS A 21 -1.45 27.54 -23.87
C HIS A 21 -0.51 27.05 -22.76
N LEU A 22 0.59 27.77 -22.49
CA LEU A 22 1.50 27.49 -21.38
C LEU A 22 0.79 27.56 -20.03
N ARG A 23 -0.01 28.61 -19.80
CA ARG A 23 -0.80 28.78 -18.58
C ARG A 23 -1.76 27.61 -18.38
N ALA A 24 -2.51 27.21 -19.41
CA ALA A 24 -3.44 26.07 -19.33
C ALA A 24 -2.72 24.76 -18.98
N ARG A 25 -1.51 24.51 -19.54
CA ARG A 25 -0.69 23.34 -19.20
C ARG A 25 -0.21 23.37 -17.75
N LEU A 26 0.28 24.52 -17.28
CA LEU A 26 0.70 24.69 -15.89
C LEU A 26 -0.46 24.47 -14.91
N SER A 27 -1.64 25.02 -15.19
CA SER A 27 -2.84 24.79 -14.38
C SER A 27 -3.23 23.31 -14.34
N ARG A 28 -3.13 22.59 -15.47
CA ARG A 28 -3.38 21.15 -15.53
C ARG A 28 -2.38 20.36 -14.67
N LEU A 29 -1.08 20.70 -14.74
CA LEU A 29 -0.05 20.05 -13.92
C LEU A 29 -0.27 20.32 -12.44
N ALA A 30 -0.56 21.58 -12.05
CA ALA A 30 -0.88 21.94 -10.69
C ALA A 30 -2.11 21.17 -10.17
N LYS A 31 -3.17 21.03 -10.97
CA LYS A 31 -4.36 20.24 -10.63
C LYS A 31 -4.05 18.76 -10.40
N ILE A 32 -3.18 18.17 -11.23
CA ILE A 32 -2.75 16.77 -11.06
C ILE A 32 -2.01 16.60 -9.73
N GLU A 33 -1.07 17.48 -9.42
CA GLU A 33 -0.32 17.42 -8.15
C GLU A 33 -1.24 17.69 -6.94
N ARG A 34 -2.15 18.67 -7.01
CA ARG A 34 -3.17 18.90 -5.97
C ARG A 34 -4.04 17.67 -5.76
N THR A 35 -4.49 17.01 -6.82
CA THR A 35 -5.31 15.79 -6.71
C THR A 35 -4.56 14.66 -5.99
N LYS A 36 -3.25 14.53 -6.24
CA LYS A 36 -2.39 13.58 -5.52
C LYS A 36 -2.28 13.94 -4.03
N LEU A 37 -2.00 15.21 -3.72
CA LEU A 37 -1.89 15.71 -2.34
C LEU A 37 -3.22 15.54 -1.58
N ARG A 38 -4.35 15.85 -2.22
CA ARG A 38 -5.69 15.64 -1.71
C ARG A 38 -5.94 14.18 -1.34
N GLY A 39 -5.39 13.25 -2.13
CA GLY A 39 -5.40 11.81 -1.83
C GLY A 39 -4.33 11.33 -0.84
N GLY A 40 -3.64 12.25 -0.14
CA GLY A 40 -2.61 11.93 0.84
C GLY A 40 -1.26 11.49 0.25
N LYS A 41 -1.02 11.66 -1.06
CA LYS A 41 0.25 11.28 -1.69
C LYS A 41 1.29 12.38 -1.51
N LEU A 42 2.04 12.29 -0.40
CA LEU A 42 3.10 13.23 -0.07
C LEU A 42 4.44 12.78 -0.68
N PRO A 43 5.17 13.63 -1.40
CA PRO A 43 6.51 13.32 -1.85
C PRO A 43 7.46 13.25 -0.66
N ILE A 44 8.18 12.13 -0.51
CA ILE A 44 9.17 11.91 0.53
C ILE A 44 10.52 11.67 -0.16
N SER A 45 11.51 12.53 0.12
CA SER A 45 12.89 12.33 -0.32
C SER A 45 13.48 11.08 0.31
N ASP A 46 14.50 10.51 -0.33
CA ASP A 46 15.27 9.40 0.22
C ASP A 46 14.40 8.15 0.45
N SER A 47 13.46 7.93 -0.47
CA SER A 47 12.63 6.75 -0.52
C SER A 47 12.58 6.17 -1.94
N PHE A 48 12.53 4.85 -2.02
CA PHE A 48 12.76 4.10 -3.25
C PHE A 48 11.81 2.92 -3.33
N TYR A 49 11.49 2.49 -4.55
CA TYR A 49 10.87 1.18 -4.78
C TYR A 49 11.94 0.23 -5.30
N LEU A 50 12.20 -0.84 -4.55
CA LEU A 50 13.26 -1.81 -4.84
C LEU A 50 12.66 -3.19 -5.03
N MET A 51 13.21 -3.96 -5.97
CA MET A 51 12.80 -5.36 -6.17
C MET A 51 13.31 -6.20 -5.01
N GLY A 52 12.42 -6.92 -4.34
CA GLY A 52 12.76 -7.77 -3.22
C GLY A 52 13.16 -9.18 -3.63
N THR A 53 14.19 -9.71 -2.99
CA THR A 53 14.63 -11.09 -3.17
C THR A 53 15.25 -11.65 -1.89
N ALA A 54 15.46 -12.96 -1.85
CA ALA A 54 16.20 -13.62 -0.79
C ALA A 54 17.71 -13.41 -0.95
N ASP A 55 18.42 -13.30 0.17
CA ASP A 55 19.88 -13.32 0.24
C ASP A 55 20.41 -14.73 -0.07
N PRO A 56 21.14 -14.92 -1.19
CA PRO A 56 21.71 -16.20 -1.58
C PRO A 56 22.97 -16.56 -0.77
N THR A 57 23.57 -15.60 -0.06
CA THR A 57 24.83 -15.80 0.67
C THR A 57 24.63 -16.37 2.07
N GLY A 58 23.46 -16.12 2.67
CA GLY A 58 23.14 -16.52 4.04
C GLY A 58 23.87 -15.71 5.13
N VAL A 59 24.54 -14.61 4.76
CA VAL A 59 25.33 -13.79 5.68
C VAL A 59 24.43 -12.89 6.54
N LEU A 60 23.32 -12.40 6.00
CA LEU A 60 22.43 -11.48 6.69
C LEU A 60 21.74 -12.15 7.89
N GLU A 61 21.67 -11.47 9.03
CA GLU A 61 20.82 -11.86 10.17
C GLU A 61 19.34 -11.51 9.93
N SER A 62 18.40 -12.11 10.68
CA SER A 62 16.95 -11.98 10.39
C SER A 62 16.42 -10.54 10.33
N ASN A 63 17.08 -9.59 11.00
CA ASN A 63 16.72 -8.17 11.00
C ASN A 63 17.62 -7.30 10.08
N GLU A 64 18.50 -7.93 9.32
CA GLU A 64 19.40 -7.27 8.37
C GLU A 64 18.91 -7.46 6.93
N VAL A 65 19.18 -6.45 6.11
CA VAL A 65 18.95 -6.44 4.66
C VAL A 65 20.19 -5.93 3.95
N CYS A 66 20.40 -6.34 2.71
CA CYS A 66 21.31 -5.64 1.80
C CYS A 66 20.49 -4.82 0.81
N VAL A 67 20.77 -3.52 0.72
CA VAL A 67 20.04 -2.60 -0.16
C VAL A 67 21.01 -2.03 -1.18
N ILE A 68 20.72 -2.24 -2.46
CA ILE A 68 21.52 -1.76 -3.59
C ILE A 68 20.75 -0.65 -4.32
N LEU A 69 21.33 0.54 -4.36
CA LEU A 69 20.80 1.69 -5.12
C LEU A 69 21.64 1.93 -6.38
N ASP A 70 21.48 3.10 -7.00
CA ASP A 70 22.21 3.52 -8.19
C ASP A 70 23.73 3.63 -7.98
N ASN A 71 24.11 4.10 -6.80
CA ASN A 71 25.49 4.35 -6.37
C ASN A 71 26.07 3.21 -5.50
N GLY A 72 25.42 2.04 -5.48
CA GLY A 72 25.88 0.85 -4.77
C GLY A 72 25.10 0.54 -3.49
N GLN A 73 25.72 -0.27 -2.64
CA GLN A 73 25.12 -0.73 -1.39
C GLN A 73 25.09 0.37 -0.32
N ILE A 74 23.97 0.48 0.40
CA ILE A 74 23.84 1.41 1.53
C ILE A 74 23.97 0.69 2.87
N SER A 75 24.19 1.46 3.93
CA SER A 75 24.24 0.95 5.31
C SER A 75 23.48 1.87 6.25
N GLY A 76 22.89 1.28 7.31
CA GLY A 76 22.17 2.01 8.35
C GLY A 76 20.73 1.52 8.55
N ARG A 77 19.96 2.25 9.36
CA ARG A 77 18.55 1.92 9.61
C ARG A 77 17.70 2.33 8.40
N VAL A 78 16.82 1.43 7.98
CA VAL A 78 15.89 1.64 6.87
C VAL A 78 14.48 1.22 7.28
N LEU A 79 13.47 1.87 6.72
CA LEU A 79 12.08 1.41 6.77
C LEU A 79 11.78 0.63 5.50
N VAL A 80 11.08 -0.49 5.63
CA VAL A 80 10.69 -1.37 4.54
C VAL A 80 9.19 -1.65 4.63
N TYR A 81 8.49 -1.51 3.51
CA TYR A 81 7.06 -1.74 3.39
C TYR A 81 6.71 -2.27 2.00
N ARG A 82 5.65 -3.05 1.87
CA ARG A 82 5.07 -3.47 0.58
C ARG A 82 3.61 -3.04 0.51
N ASN A 83 3.22 -2.42 -0.60
CA ASN A 83 1.82 -2.12 -0.85
C ASN A 83 1.12 -3.26 -1.63
N PRO A 84 -0.17 -3.52 -1.38
CA PRO A 84 -0.97 -2.99 -0.29
C PRO A 84 -0.82 -3.82 1.00
N GLY A 85 -0.52 -3.16 2.11
CA GLY A 85 -0.53 -3.73 3.46
C GLY A 85 -1.48 -2.96 4.38
N LEU A 86 -2.15 -3.66 5.30
CA LEU A 86 -3.19 -3.10 6.17
C LEU A 86 -2.83 -3.16 7.66
N HIS A 87 -1.94 -4.06 8.06
CA HIS A 87 -1.53 -4.23 9.45
C HIS A 87 -0.35 -3.30 9.79
N PHE A 88 -0.35 -2.73 11.00
CA PHE A 88 0.74 -1.84 11.46
C PHE A 88 2.12 -2.50 11.46
N GLY A 89 2.13 -3.82 11.62
CA GLY A 89 3.33 -4.66 11.55
C GLY A 89 3.83 -4.96 10.15
N ASP A 90 3.17 -4.52 9.08
CA ASP A 90 3.68 -4.70 7.71
C ASP A 90 4.83 -3.76 7.39
N VAL A 91 5.05 -2.73 8.21
CA VAL A 91 6.19 -1.81 8.07
C VAL A 91 7.28 -2.25 9.03
N HIS A 92 8.43 -2.59 8.47
CA HIS A 92 9.56 -3.09 9.21
C HIS A 92 10.67 -2.05 9.31
N VAL A 93 11.26 -1.91 10.50
CA VAL A 93 12.53 -1.21 10.67
C VAL A 93 13.64 -2.27 10.57
N MET A 94 14.53 -2.13 9.60
CA MET A 94 15.60 -3.08 9.33
C MET A 94 16.96 -2.39 9.30
N LYS A 95 18.03 -3.17 9.38
CA LYS A 95 19.41 -2.68 9.27
C LYS A 95 19.97 -3.05 7.90
N ALA A 96 20.14 -2.04 7.04
CA ALA A 96 20.93 -2.17 5.82
C ALA A 96 22.40 -2.41 6.18
N ARG A 97 22.97 -3.48 5.63
CA ARG A 97 24.35 -3.91 5.83
C ARG A 97 25.00 -4.17 4.48
N TYR A 98 26.26 -3.73 4.36
CA TYR A 98 27.10 -4.08 3.22
C TYR A 98 27.48 -5.57 3.26
N VAL A 99 27.32 -6.26 2.13
CA VAL A 99 27.66 -7.67 1.91
C VAL A 99 28.55 -7.76 0.67
N GLU A 100 29.82 -8.08 0.88
CA GLU A 100 30.83 -8.12 -0.18
C GLU A 100 30.56 -9.29 -1.13
N GLU A 101 30.20 -10.44 -0.58
CA GLU A 101 29.89 -11.69 -1.28
C GLU A 101 28.70 -11.56 -2.24
N LEU A 102 27.84 -10.57 -2.03
CA LEU A 102 26.69 -10.32 -2.88
C LEU A 102 27.08 -9.64 -4.19
N ALA A 103 28.20 -8.90 -4.21
CA ALA A 103 28.68 -8.22 -5.43
C ALA A 103 28.94 -9.20 -6.57
N ASP A 104 29.52 -10.36 -6.26
CA ASP A 104 29.80 -11.42 -7.24
C ASP A 104 28.52 -12.06 -7.79
N VAL A 105 27.44 -12.06 -7.00
CA VAL A 105 26.15 -12.66 -7.38
C VAL A 105 25.31 -11.71 -8.23
N VAL A 106 25.26 -10.43 -7.86
CA VAL A 106 24.37 -9.43 -8.48
C VAL A 106 25.04 -8.67 -9.62
N GLY A 107 26.38 -8.67 -9.68
CA GLY A 107 27.15 -7.90 -10.66
C GLY A 107 26.77 -6.41 -10.63
N ASP A 108 26.47 -5.86 -11.82
CA ASP A 108 26.09 -4.46 -11.99
C ASP A 108 24.59 -4.17 -11.75
N ALA A 109 23.83 -5.12 -11.19
CA ALA A 109 22.42 -4.92 -10.91
C ALA A 109 22.21 -3.81 -9.87
N LYS A 110 21.14 -3.03 -10.07
CA LYS A 110 20.78 -1.87 -9.23
C LYS A 110 19.33 -1.96 -8.80
N TYR A 111 18.98 -1.22 -7.75
CA TYR A 111 17.61 -1.09 -7.23
C TYR A 111 17.01 -2.40 -6.68
N GLY A 112 17.80 -3.13 -5.88
CA GLY A 112 17.39 -4.38 -5.23
C GLY A 112 17.47 -4.31 -3.70
N ILE A 113 16.61 -5.08 -3.03
CA ILE A 113 16.68 -5.34 -1.60
C ILE A 113 16.72 -6.85 -1.35
N PHE A 114 17.72 -7.29 -0.61
CA PHE A 114 17.99 -8.70 -0.30
C PHE A 114 17.69 -8.94 1.18
N PHE A 115 16.76 -9.85 1.43
CA PHE A 115 16.31 -10.20 2.76
C PHE A 115 17.00 -11.47 3.26
N SER A 116 17.33 -11.49 4.54
CA SER A 116 17.84 -12.71 5.19
C SER A 116 16.90 -13.90 4.98
N THR A 117 17.50 -15.07 4.80
CA THR A 117 16.83 -16.38 4.77
C THR A 117 16.74 -17.01 6.16
N LYS A 118 17.17 -16.31 7.21
CA LYS A 118 17.13 -16.76 8.61
C LYS A 118 15.87 -16.29 9.32
N GLY A 119 15.43 -17.06 10.30
CA GLY A 119 14.29 -16.72 11.15
C GLY A 119 13.09 -17.66 10.94
N PRO A 120 12.05 -17.53 11.78
CA PRO A 120 10.90 -18.44 11.75
C PRO A 120 9.96 -18.18 10.56
N ARG A 121 9.96 -16.96 10.04
CA ARG A 121 9.18 -16.52 8.87
C ARG A 121 10.06 -15.63 8.01
N SER A 122 9.83 -15.65 6.70
CA SER A 122 10.49 -14.72 5.79
C SER A 122 9.96 -13.30 6.01
N ALA A 123 10.83 -12.30 5.83
CA ALA A 123 10.45 -10.89 5.87
C ALA A 123 9.34 -10.57 4.86
N ALA A 124 9.36 -11.20 3.68
CA ALA A 124 8.31 -11.02 2.68
C ALA A 124 6.93 -11.41 3.20
N THR A 125 6.81 -12.58 3.84
CA THR A 125 5.54 -13.03 4.41
C THR A 125 5.13 -12.20 5.63
N GLU A 126 6.07 -11.62 6.36
CA GLU A 126 5.78 -10.67 7.46
C GLU A 126 5.27 -9.32 6.94
N ILE A 127 5.77 -8.87 5.79
CA ILE A 127 5.43 -7.58 5.17
C ILE A 127 4.27 -7.77 4.19
N ALA A 128 3.05 -7.57 4.69
CA ALA A 128 1.81 -7.64 3.90
C ALA A 128 1.59 -8.99 3.20
N ASN A 129 2.09 -10.10 3.74
CA ASN A 129 1.95 -11.45 3.18
C ASN A 129 2.48 -11.58 1.74
N GLY A 130 3.64 -10.98 1.48
CA GLY A 130 4.34 -11.05 0.19
C GLY A 130 5.24 -12.27 0.02
N ASP A 131 5.90 -12.30 -1.12
CA ASP A 131 6.89 -13.29 -1.52
C ASP A 131 8.03 -12.63 -2.33
N PHE A 132 8.81 -13.42 -3.08
CA PHE A 132 9.95 -12.94 -3.88
C PHE A 132 9.77 -13.27 -5.37
N ASP A 133 8.54 -13.24 -5.89
CA ASP A 133 8.23 -13.51 -7.30
C ASP A 133 8.25 -12.26 -8.22
N GLY A 134 8.63 -11.11 -7.66
CA GLY A 134 8.59 -9.80 -8.33
C GLY A 134 8.10 -8.66 -7.45
N ASP A 135 7.86 -8.93 -6.16
CA ASP A 135 7.42 -7.94 -5.18
C ASP A 135 8.36 -6.72 -5.08
N MET A 136 7.75 -5.54 -5.13
CA MET A 136 8.43 -4.26 -4.99
C MET A 136 8.22 -3.70 -3.58
N TYR A 137 9.31 -3.35 -2.91
CA TYR A 137 9.31 -2.82 -1.56
C TYR A 137 9.60 -1.33 -1.58
N TRP A 138 8.75 -0.55 -0.92
CA TRP A 138 9.07 0.81 -0.55
C TRP A 138 10.11 0.78 0.57
N VAL A 139 11.28 1.37 0.30
CA VAL A 139 12.39 1.48 1.23
C VAL A 139 12.68 2.95 1.47
N SER A 140 12.71 3.38 2.73
CA SER A 140 13.03 4.75 3.11
C SER A 140 14.22 4.82 4.05
N ILE A 141 15.15 5.71 3.70
CA ILE A 141 16.30 6.08 4.54
C ILE A 141 16.11 7.48 5.15
N ASN A 142 14.95 8.10 4.91
CA ASN A 142 14.63 9.42 5.41
C ASN A 142 14.61 9.43 6.95
N ARG A 143 15.58 10.12 7.56
CA ARG A 143 15.78 10.12 9.01
C ARG A 143 14.56 10.60 9.79
N LYS A 144 13.79 11.56 9.26
CA LYS A 144 12.57 12.04 9.93
C LYS A 144 11.52 10.95 10.05
N VAL A 145 11.41 10.07 9.05
CA VAL A 145 10.44 8.96 9.08
C VAL A 145 11.02 7.77 9.85
N VAL A 146 12.26 7.38 9.58
CA VAL A 146 12.92 6.20 10.18
C VAL A 146 13.10 6.36 11.70
N ASP A 147 13.48 7.54 12.17
CA ASP A 147 13.76 7.75 13.60
C ASP A 147 12.50 7.96 14.43
N SER A 148 11.39 8.42 13.82
CA SER A 148 10.10 8.58 14.48
C SER A 148 9.22 7.33 14.43
N TYR A 149 9.60 6.30 13.68
CA TYR A 149 8.78 5.10 13.53
C TYR A 149 8.99 4.10 14.67
N THR A 150 7.88 3.66 15.27
CA THR A 150 7.86 2.62 16.31
C THR A 150 7.37 1.30 15.70
N THR A 151 8.20 0.26 15.79
CA THR A 151 7.88 -1.06 15.23
C THR A 151 6.72 -1.74 15.97
N SER A 152 5.79 -2.31 15.20
CA SER A 152 4.76 -3.21 15.71
C SER A 152 5.16 -4.66 15.43
N ARG A 153 4.53 -5.61 16.14
CA ARG A 153 4.73 -7.03 15.85
C ARG A 153 4.20 -7.35 14.44
N PRO A 154 4.88 -8.20 13.66
CA PRO A 154 4.35 -8.65 12.38
C PRO A 154 2.95 -9.24 12.50
N TRP A 155 2.16 -9.10 11.44
CA TRP A 155 0.81 -9.67 11.44
C TRP A 155 0.89 -11.19 11.65
N SER A 156 0.09 -11.67 12.60
CA SER A 156 -0.21 -13.08 12.80
C SER A 156 -1.71 -13.25 12.76
N ARG A 157 -2.17 -14.16 11.92
CA ARG A 157 -3.57 -14.49 11.76
C ARG A 157 -4.22 -14.90 13.08
N MET A 158 -5.28 -14.19 13.49
CA MET A 158 -6.08 -14.55 14.68
C MET A 158 -7.35 -15.31 14.29
N HIS A 159 -7.99 -14.88 13.21
CA HIS A 159 -9.19 -15.50 12.65
C HIS A 159 -8.88 -16.09 11.27
N SER A 160 -9.43 -17.26 10.98
CA SER A 160 -9.32 -17.86 9.64
C SER A 160 -10.70 -18.04 9.05
N THR A 161 -10.85 -17.59 7.80
CA THR A 161 -11.99 -18.02 7.00
C THR A 161 -11.91 -19.54 6.79
N PRO A 162 -13.00 -20.29 7.02
CA PRO A 162 -13.05 -21.72 6.75
C PRO A 162 -12.74 -22.00 5.27
N LYS A 163 -11.99 -23.07 5.01
CA LYS A 163 -11.83 -23.55 3.63
C LYS A 163 -13.19 -24.05 3.14
N ALA A 164 -13.58 -23.62 1.94
CA ALA A 164 -14.70 -24.26 1.26
C ALA A 164 -14.34 -25.73 0.99
N VAL A 165 -15.30 -26.64 1.22
CA VAL A 165 -15.14 -28.03 0.81
C VAL A 165 -14.96 -28.04 -0.71
N SER A 166 -13.77 -28.43 -1.16
CA SER A 166 -13.44 -28.52 -2.59
C SER A 166 -12.96 -29.93 -2.90
N LYS A 167 -13.40 -30.42 -4.05
CA LYS A 167 -12.93 -31.69 -4.60
C LYS A 167 -11.56 -31.49 -5.25
N LYS A 168 -10.71 -32.50 -5.18
CA LYS A 168 -9.42 -32.48 -5.89
C LYS A 168 -9.66 -32.58 -7.40
N PRO A 169 -8.76 -32.03 -8.25
CA PRO A 169 -8.86 -32.18 -9.70
C PRO A 169 -9.00 -33.64 -10.15
N SER A 170 -8.31 -34.56 -9.47
CA SER A 170 -8.36 -36.01 -9.72
C SER A 170 -9.72 -36.67 -9.43
N GLU A 171 -10.63 -35.98 -8.75
CA GLU A 171 -11.96 -36.48 -8.39
C GLU A 171 -13.03 -36.11 -9.44
N PHE A 172 -12.65 -35.41 -10.51
CA PHE A 172 -13.52 -35.05 -11.63
C PHE A 172 -13.22 -35.91 -12.87
N SER A 173 -14.25 -36.21 -13.65
CA SER A 173 -14.06 -36.66 -15.04
C SER A 173 -13.56 -35.49 -15.90
N ALA A 174 -12.90 -35.77 -17.03
CA ALA A 174 -12.32 -34.74 -17.90
C ALA A 174 -13.32 -33.62 -18.26
N ASP A 175 -14.51 -33.97 -18.76
CA ASP A 175 -15.53 -32.98 -19.14
C ASP A 175 -16.06 -32.15 -17.96
N LYS A 176 -16.17 -32.77 -16.77
CA LYS A 176 -16.61 -32.08 -15.55
C LYS A 176 -15.52 -31.18 -14.99
N LEU A 177 -14.25 -31.56 -15.16
CA LEU A 177 -13.10 -30.77 -14.73
C LEU A 177 -13.02 -29.47 -15.52
N GLU A 178 -13.19 -29.53 -16.84
CA GLU A 178 -13.21 -28.35 -17.70
C GLU A 178 -14.34 -27.39 -17.30
N TYR A 179 -15.57 -27.90 -17.17
CA TYR A 179 -16.72 -27.10 -16.72
C TYR A 179 -16.46 -26.46 -15.35
N GLU A 180 -15.96 -27.23 -14.38
CA GLU A 180 -15.71 -26.74 -13.03
C GLU A 180 -14.58 -25.68 -13.01
N LEU A 181 -13.54 -25.85 -13.83
CA LEU A 181 -12.48 -24.87 -14.01
C LEU A 181 -13.05 -23.53 -14.53
N PHE A 182 -13.84 -23.56 -15.59
CA PHE A 182 -14.47 -22.35 -16.14
C PHE A 182 -15.42 -21.70 -15.14
N ARG A 183 -16.23 -22.49 -14.43
CA ARG A 183 -17.14 -22.00 -13.39
C ARG A 183 -16.38 -21.30 -12.26
N GLN A 184 -15.30 -21.91 -11.75
CA GLN A 184 -14.47 -21.32 -10.70
C GLN A 184 -13.72 -20.07 -11.18
N PHE A 185 -13.22 -20.07 -12.41
CA PHE A 185 -12.57 -18.89 -13.01
C PHE A 185 -13.54 -17.70 -13.10
N LEU A 186 -14.76 -17.91 -13.59
CA LEU A 186 -15.79 -16.85 -13.68
C LEU A 186 -16.22 -16.36 -12.29
N GLU A 187 -16.38 -17.26 -11.33
CA GLU A 187 -16.67 -16.90 -9.94
C GLU A 187 -15.53 -16.10 -9.30
N ALA A 188 -14.27 -16.47 -9.52
CA ALA A 188 -13.11 -15.78 -8.97
C ALA A 188 -12.97 -14.37 -9.56
N LYS A 189 -13.20 -14.21 -10.87
CA LYS A 189 -13.20 -12.89 -11.55
C LYS A 189 -14.25 -11.93 -10.99
N SER A 190 -15.35 -12.46 -10.44
CA SER A 190 -16.44 -11.65 -9.88
C SER A 190 -16.18 -11.20 -8.42
N LYS A 191 -15.14 -11.72 -7.74
CA LYS A 191 -14.91 -11.55 -6.29
C LYS A 191 -13.76 -10.59 -5.97
N GLY A 192 -13.88 -9.32 -6.35
CA GLY A 192 -13.01 -8.22 -5.86
C GLY A 192 -13.63 -7.35 -4.75
N ALA A 193 -14.95 -7.49 -4.53
CA ALA A 193 -15.70 -6.59 -3.66
C ALA A 193 -15.31 -6.72 -2.17
N ASN A 194 -15.07 -7.93 -1.67
CA ASN A 194 -14.84 -8.13 -0.23
C ASN A 194 -13.50 -7.57 0.23
N MET A 195 -12.40 -7.79 -0.51
CA MET A 195 -11.10 -7.18 -0.18
C MET A 195 -11.22 -5.64 -0.07
N SER A 196 -11.89 -5.03 -1.05
CA SER A 196 -12.10 -3.58 -1.10
C SER A 196 -12.97 -3.07 0.06
N VAL A 197 -14.07 -3.78 0.36
CA VAL A 197 -14.96 -3.42 1.49
C VAL A 197 -14.26 -3.58 2.83
N ALA A 198 -13.40 -4.59 3.00
CA ALA A 198 -12.61 -4.77 4.22
C ALA A 198 -11.61 -3.62 4.42
N ALA A 199 -10.88 -3.26 3.36
CA ALA A 199 -9.94 -2.13 3.38
C ALA A 199 -10.65 -0.79 3.66
N ASP A 200 -11.76 -0.52 2.97
CA ASP A 200 -12.55 0.70 3.16
C ASP A 200 -13.12 0.79 4.60
N SER A 201 -13.63 -0.32 5.14
CA SER A 201 -14.18 -0.36 6.49
C SER A 201 -13.09 -0.20 7.55
N TRP A 202 -11.91 -0.80 7.32
CA TRP A 202 -10.76 -0.65 8.20
C TRP A 202 -10.30 0.79 8.23
N LEU A 203 -10.18 1.45 7.07
CA LEU A 203 -9.77 2.84 6.97
C LEU A 203 -10.75 3.76 7.71
N ALA A 204 -12.06 3.54 7.53
CA ALA A 204 -13.08 4.31 8.25
C ALA A 204 -13.01 4.12 9.78
N PHE A 205 -12.67 2.92 10.27
CA PHE A 205 -12.51 2.68 11.71
C PHE A 205 -11.20 3.22 12.26
N MET A 206 -10.10 3.14 11.51
CA MET A 206 -8.82 3.75 11.88
C MET A 206 -8.96 5.27 11.97
N ASP A 207 -9.65 5.88 11.01
CA ASP A 207 -9.90 7.31 11.01
C ASP A 207 -10.69 7.76 12.24
N ARG A 208 -11.79 7.06 12.56
CA ARG A 208 -12.55 7.29 13.80
C ARG A 208 -11.70 7.11 15.04
N LEU A 209 -10.89 6.06 15.09
CA LEU A 209 -10.00 5.77 16.21
C LEU A 209 -9.04 6.95 16.48
N LEU A 210 -8.50 7.57 15.42
CA LEU A 210 -7.63 8.74 15.53
C LEU A 210 -8.35 10.02 15.97
N MET A 211 -9.68 10.08 15.84
CA MET A 211 -10.50 11.22 16.26
C MET A 211 -11.03 11.08 17.70
N LEU A 212 -10.97 9.88 18.29
CA LEU A 212 -11.45 9.66 19.65
C LEU A 212 -10.54 10.36 20.68
N ARG A 213 -11.17 10.79 21.77
CA ARG A 213 -10.49 11.28 22.98
C ARG A 213 -10.27 10.13 23.96
N ASP A 214 -9.27 10.26 24.83
CA ASP A 214 -8.80 9.21 25.75
C ASP A 214 -9.87 8.67 26.73
N ASP A 215 -10.97 9.39 26.92
CA ASP A 215 -12.11 9.00 27.77
C ASP A 215 -13.04 7.94 27.14
N ASN A 216 -12.92 7.64 25.85
CA ASN A 216 -13.80 6.70 25.12
C ASN A 216 -13.22 5.29 25.01
N VAL A 217 -12.81 4.72 26.15
CA VAL A 217 -12.07 3.45 26.21
C VAL A 217 -12.82 2.28 25.57
N ASP A 218 -14.12 2.14 25.81
CA ASP A 218 -14.93 1.03 25.27
C ASP A 218 -15.05 1.09 23.74
N GLU A 219 -15.29 2.27 23.17
CA GLU A 219 -15.35 2.45 21.72
C GLU A 219 -13.97 2.19 21.10
N MET A 220 -12.90 2.67 21.73
CA MET A 220 -11.53 2.41 21.31
C MET A 220 -11.25 0.89 21.25
N HIS A 221 -11.60 0.13 22.29
CA HIS A 221 -11.42 -1.31 22.32
C HIS A 221 -12.27 -2.02 21.24
N SER A 222 -13.52 -1.59 21.06
CA SER A 222 -14.40 -2.13 20.02
C SER A 222 -13.83 -1.92 18.62
N LEU A 223 -13.40 -0.69 18.28
CA LEU A 223 -12.82 -0.37 16.98
C LEU A 223 -11.54 -1.16 16.72
N LYS A 224 -10.64 -1.26 17.71
CA LYS A 224 -9.41 -2.06 17.60
C LYS A 224 -9.73 -3.54 17.31
N GLY A 225 -10.71 -4.12 18.02
CA GLY A 225 -11.14 -5.50 17.77
C GLY A 225 -11.68 -5.70 16.35
N LYS A 226 -12.54 -4.79 15.87
CA LYS A 226 -13.06 -4.84 14.49
C LYS A 226 -11.96 -4.71 13.45
N MET A 227 -11.02 -3.78 13.65
CA MET A 227 -9.89 -3.55 12.75
C MET A 227 -8.99 -4.79 12.64
N LEU A 228 -8.67 -5.44 13.76
CA LEU A 228 -7.85 -6.67 13.75
C LEU A 228 -8.56 -7.80 12.97
N HIS A 229 -9.87 -7.95 13.15
CA HIS A 229 -10.64 -8.96 12.39
C HIS A 229 -10.71 -8.60 10.89
N LEU A 230 -10.90 -7.32 10.56
CA LEU A 230 -10.87 -6.86 9.17
C LEU A 230 -9.53 -7.11 8.49
N ILE A 231 -8.41 -6.99 9.21
CA ILE A 231 -7.07 -7.32 8.69
C ILE A 231 -6.98 -8.80 8.33
N ASP A 232 -7.44 -9.71 9.20
CA ASP A 232 -7.44 -11.15 8.91
C ASP A 232 -8.28 -11.47 7.65
N ILE A 233 -9.46 -10.85 7.54
CA ILE A 233 -10.35 -10.97 6.39
C ILE A 233 -9.70 -10.41 5.12
N TYR A 234 -9.00 -9.28 5.23
CA TYR A 234 -8.33 -8.63 4.11
C TYR A 234 -7.24 -9.54 3.52
N TYR A 235 -6.37 -10.10 4.35
CA TYR A 235 -5.35 -11.04 3.90
C TYR A 235 -5.92 -12.36 3.38
N ASP A 236 -7.00 -12.87 3.99
CA ASP A 236 -7.73 -13.99 3.41
C ASP A 236 -8.32 -13.69 2.04
N ALA A 237 -8.84 -12.47 1.83
CA ALA A 237 -9.42 -12.06 0.56
C ALA A 237 -8.35 -11.88 -0.52
N LEU A 238 -7.17 -11.38 -0.14
CA LEU A 238 -6.01 -11.25 -1.03
C LEU A 238 -5.54 -12.62 -1.54
N ASP A 239 -5.51 -13.61 -0.65
CA ASP A 239 -5.11 -14.99 -0.98
C ASP A 239 -6.27 -15.87 -1.50
N ALA A 240 -7.51 -15.39 -1.48
CA ALA A 240 -8.68 -16.17 -1.88
C ALA A 240 -8.59 -16.73 -3.31
N PRO A 241 -8.09 -15.98 -4.33
CA PRO A 241 -7.92 -16.52 -5.67
C PRO A 241 -6.94 -17.70 -5.73
N LYS A 242 -5.92 -17.72 -4.86
CA LYS A 242 -4.91 -18.79 -4.78
C LYS A 242 -5.37 -19.98 -3.93
N SER A 243 -6.11 -19.70 -2.86
CA SER A 243 -6.46 -20.68 -1.82
C SER A 243 -7.86 -21.30 -1.97
N GLY A 244 -8.72 -20.73 -2.84
CA GLY A 244 -10.10 -21.17 -3.01
C GLY A 244 -11.03 -20.83 -1.82
N LYS A 245 -10.57 -20.01 -0.86
CA LYS A 245 -11.37 -19.58 0.28
C LYS A 245 -12.54 -18.69 -0.19
N LYS A 246 -13.72 -18.89 0.41
CA LYS A 246 -14.87 -18.00 0.22
C LYS A 246 -14.93 -17.02 1.37
N VAL A 247 -14.39 -15.83 1.14
CA VAL A 247 -14.37 -14.77 2.15
C VAL A 247 -15.69 -14.02 2.15
N SER A 248 -16.27 -13.84 3.33
CA SER A 248 -17.45 -13.00 3.57
C SER A 248 -17.13 -12.05 4.73
N ILE A 249 -17.74 -10.86 4.71
CA ILE A 249 -17.55 -9.85 5.75
C ILE A 249 -18.82 -9.79 6.60
N PRO A 250 -18.73 -10.12 7.90
CA PRO A 250 -19.80 -9.91 8.86
C PRO A 250 -20.34 -8.47 8.82
N HIS A 251 -21.65 -8.32 8.98
CA HIS A 251 -22.31 -7.01 8.84
C HIS A 251 -21.79 -5.98 9.86
N ASP A 252 -21.49 -6.42 11.08
CA ASP A 252 -20.98 -5.60 12.18
C ASP A 252 -19.55 -5.06 11.97
N LEU A 253 -18.80 -5.67 11.05
CA LEU A 253 -17.47 -5.23 10.62
C LEU A 253 -17.51 -4.23 9.46
N LYS A 254 -18.66 -4.04 8.80
CA LYS A 254 -18.78 -3.07 7.71
C LYS A 254 -18.97 -1.67 8.27
N ALA A 255 -18.22 -0.71 7.73
CA ALA A 255 -18.44 0.70 8.06
C ALA A 255 -19.70 1.23 7.37
N ASN A 256 -20.53 1.95 8.14
CA ASN A 256 -21.75 2.58 7.64
C ASN A 256 -21.56 4.05 7.23
N LYS A 257 -20.50 4.68 7.73
CA LYS A 257 -20.08 6.03 7.35
C LYS A 257 -18.57 6.06 7.13
N PHE A 258 -18.15 6.94 6.23
CA PHE A 258 -16.77 7.08 5.79
C PHE A 258 -16.28 8.51 6.01
N PRO A 259 -14.98 8.73 6.20
CA PRO A 259 -14.45 10.08 6.28
C PRO A 259 -14.61 10.81 4.94
N HIS A 260 -14.80 12.12 4.99
CA HIS A 260 -15.13 12.96 3.82
C HIS A 260 -14.09 12.86 2.70
N TYR A 261 -12.81 12.66 3.02
CA TYR A 261 -11.74 12.50 2.04
C TYR A 261 -11.87 11.23 1.17
N MET A 262 -12.72 10.26 1.55
CA MET A 262 -13.02 9.08 0.73
C MET A 262 -14.10 9.33 -0.33
N ALA A 263 -14.74 10.50 -0.34
CA ALA A 263 -15.71 10.93 -1.36
C ALA A 263 -16.85 9.94 -1.64
N LYS A 264 -17.36 9.24 -0.61
CA LYS A 264 -18.47 8.26 -0.73
C LYS A 264 -19.87 8.90 -0.82
N GLY A 265 -19.94 10.23 -0.94
CA GLY A 265 -21.19 11.01 -0.97
C GLY A 265 -21.64 11.51 0.41
N ASN A 266 -22.38 12.62 0.43
CA ASN A 266 -22.69 13.36 1.66
C ASN A 266 -23.46 12.55 2.71
N SER A 267 -24.42 11.72 2.29
CA SER A 267 -25.23 10.90 3.21
C SER A 267 -24.44 9.79 3.91
N LEU A 268 -23.33 9.35 3.30
CA LEU A 268 -22.46 8.29 3.81
C LEU A 268 -21.17 8.82 4.43
N SER A 269 -21.01 10.15 4.53
CA SER A 269 -19.76 10.77 4.97
C SER A 269 -19.87 11.44 6.35
N TYR A 270 -18.76 11.52 7.06
CA TYR A 270 -18.55 12.39 8.21
C TYR A 270 -17.29 13.24 7.99
N HIS A 271 -17.21 14.40 8.65
CA HIS A 271 -16.04 15.25 8.58
C HIS A 271 -14.96 14.72 9.53
N SER A 272 -13.82 14.33 8.96
CA SER A 272 -12.68 13.78 9.70
C SER A 272 -11.75 14.88 10.19
N THR A 273 -11.41 14.84 11.47
CA THR A 273 -10.35 15.69 12.05
C THR A 273 -9.00 14.98 12.14
N SER A 274 -8.89 13.77 11.58
CA SER A 274 -7.63 13.02 11.49
C SER A 274 -6.65 13.72 10.54
N ILE A 275 -5.39 13.27 10.52
CA ILE A 275 -4.36 13.86 9.66
C ILE A 275 -4.73 13.82 8.16
N LEU A 276 -5.40 12.77 7.68
CA LEU A 276 -5.82 12.68 6.29
C LEU A 276 -6.97 13.65 5.98
N GLY A 277 -7.90 13.82 6.92
CA GLY A 277 -8.94 14.85 6.83
C GLY A 277 -8.34 16.26 6.76
N GLN A 278 -7.40 16.57 7.65
CA GLN A 278 -6.72 17.86 7.67
C GLN A 278 -5.94 18.14 6.38
N ILE A 279 -5.23 17.14 5.83
CA ILE A 279 -4.53 17.29 4.54
C ILE A 279 -5.53 17.57 3.42
N TYR A 280 -6.62 16.81 3.36
CA TYR A 280 -7.65 16.98 2.36
C TYR A 280 -8.25 18.39 2.40
N ASP A 281 -8.65 18.85 3.59
CA ASP A 281 -9.25 20.18 3.77
C ASP A 281 -8.25 21.29 3.44
N TYR A 282 -6.99 21.14 3.86
CA TYR A 282 -5.93 22.09 3.55
C TYR A 282 -5.72 22.25 2.05
N VAL A 283 -5.69 21.14 1.31
CA VAL A 283 -5.55 21.18 -0.15
C VAL A 283 -6.78 21.83 -0.80
N ASP A 284 -7.98 21.53 -0.29
CA ASP A 284 -9.23 22.11 -0.79
C ASP A 284 -9.36 23.63 -0.52
N THR A 285 -8.55 24.21 0.38
CA THR A 285 -8.47 25.69 0.54
C THR A 285 -7.82 26.41 -0.64
N TYR A 286 -7.15 25.69 -1.54
CA TYR A 286 -6.51 26.23 -2.75
C TYR A 286 -7.27 25.75 -4.00
N PRO A 287 -8.44 26.34 -4.32
CA PRO A 287 -9.25 25.92 -5.45
C PRO A 287 -8.48 26.05 -6.77
N ASP A 288 -8.89 25.26 -7.76
CA ASP A 288 -8.38 25.43 -9.11
C ASP A 288 -8.72 26.84 -9.60
N GLU A 289 -7.76 27.55 -10.20
CA GLU A 289 -8.09 28.76 -10.95
C GLU A 289 -8.97 28.34 -12.12
N ASP A 290 -10.24 28.71 -12.08
CA ASP A 290 -11.15 28.52 -13.20
C ASP A 290 -10.60 29.31 -14.40
N LEU A 291 -10.19 28.57 -15.43
CA LEU A 291 -9.91 29.13 -16.75
C LEU A 291 -11.25 29.51 -17.39
N CYS A 292 -11.88 30.58 -16.90
CA CYS A 292 -12.86 31.30 -17.69
C CYS A 292 -12.12 31.94 -18.86
N ILE A 293 -12.04 31.21 -19.98
CA ILE A 293 -11.78 31.81 -21.29
C ILE A 293 -13.04 32.64 -21.60
N THR A 294 -13.07 33.89 -21.18
CA THR A 294 -13.99 34.86 -21.78
C THR A 294 -13.45 35.12 -23.18
N GLY A 295 -14.17 34.61 -24.18
CA GLY A 295 -13.88 34.80 -25.60
C GLY A 295 -14.07 36.22 -26.09
#